data_AF-A0A7C0U0J8-F1
#
_entry.id   AF-A0A7C0U0J8-F1
#
_cell.length_a   1.000
_cell.length_b   1.000
_cell.length_c   1.000
_cell.angle_alpha   90.00
_cell.angle_beta   90.00
_cell.angle_gamma   90.00
#
_symmetry.space_group_name_H-M   'P 1'
#
loop_
_entity.id
_entity.type
_entity.pdbx_description
1 polymer ?
#
loop_
_entity_poly.entity_id
_entity_poly.type
_entity_poly.pdbx_seq_one_letter_code
_entity_poly.pdbx_strand_id
1 'polypeptide(L)'
;MKDVMKAAILPEPLKLEISQSIKVPKPRENEVLVRVRAIGICPSDVRHYRGERPGLVPYGEESYGLLGHEWSGEIVEIGPGVSGIEEGERVLQ
;
A
#
# COMPACT_ATOMS: atom_id res chain seq x y z
N MET A 1 -9.91 -7.76 12.67
CA MET A 1 -9.13 -7.98 11.42
C MET A 1 -7.94 -8.86 11.74
N LYS A 2 -7.34 -9.54 10.75
CA LYS A 2 -6.04 -10.19 10.98
C LYS A 2 -4.98 -9.11 11.19
N ASP A 3 -4.05 -9.30 12.12
CA ASP A 3 -2.96 -8.34 12.39
C ASP A 3 -1.94 -8.25 11.24
N VAL A 4 -2.05 -9.18 10.28
CA VAL A 4 -1.22 -9.24 9.07
C VAL A 4 -2.07 -9.34 7.82
N MET A 5 -1.51 -8.85 6.71
CA MET A 5 -2.07 -8.86 5.37
C MET A 5 -1.10 -9.49 4.36
N LYS A 6 -1.68 -9.86 3.22
CA LYS A 6 -0.95 -10.28 2.03
C LYS A 6 -0.54 -9.03 1.24
N ALA A 7 0.70 -8.96 0.79
CA ALA A 7 1.18 -7.88 -0.07
C ALA A 7 2.18 -8.40 -1.12
N ALA A 8 2.22 -7.74 -2.28
CA ALA A 8 3.30 -7.92 -3.23
C ALA A 8 4.47 -7.02 -2.83
N ILE A 9 5.62 -7.61 -2.56
CA ILE A 9 6.82 -6.94 -2.05
C ILE A 9 7.96 -7.06 -3.05
N LEU A 10 8.87 -6.09 -3.03
CA LEU A 10 10.03 -6.02 -3.92
C LEU A 10 11.30 -5.92 -3.05
N PRO A 11 11.89 -7.05 -2.60
CA PRO A 11 13.09 -7.03 -1.76
C PRO A 11 14.32 -6.49 -2.49
N GLU A 12 14.38 -6.67 -3.81
CA GLU A 12 15.44 -6.18 -4.70
C GLU A 12 14.89 -6.07 -6.14
N PRO A 13 15.58 -5.35 -7.05
CA PRO A 13 15.18 -5.29 -8.45
C PRO A 13 14.94 -6.68 -9.06
N LEU A 14 13.93 -6.78 -9.91
CA LEU A 14 13.48 -7.97 -10.62
C LEU A 14 12.89 -9.09 -9.74
N LYS A 15 12.79 -8.91 -8.42
CA LYS A 15 12.29 -9.92 -7.48
C LYS A 15 10.97 -9.52 -6.83
N LEU A 16 9.86 -9.89 -7.46
CA LEU A 16 8.53 -9.66 -6.91
C LEU A 16 8.06 -10.90 -6.15
N GLU A 17 7.71 -10.74 -4.89
CA GLU A 17 7.26 -11.83 -4.02
C GLU A 17 5.93 -11.50 -3.34
N ILE A 18 5.21 -12.54 -2.96
CA ILE A 18 3.97 -12.40 -2.20
C ILE A 18 4.26 -12.73 -0.74
N SER A 19 4.29 -11.71 0.12
CA SER A 19 4.35 -11.90 1.57
C SER A 19 2.94 -12.12 2.14
N GLN A 20 2.82 -12.98 3.16
CA GLN A 20 1.58 -13.22 3.90
C GLN A 20 1.59 -12.63 5.31
N SER A 21 2.65 -11.92 5.69
CA SER A 21 2.94 -11.53 7.07
C SER A 21 3.21 -10.04 7.26
N ILE A 22 2.79 -9.20 6.32
CA ILE A 22 2.94 -7.75 6.46
C ILE A 22 1.94 -7.23 7.48
N LYS A 23 2.39 -6.49 8.49
CA LYS A 23 1.47 -5.95 9.51
C LYS A 23 0.47 -4.99 8.88
N VAL A 24 -0.79 -5.08 9.29
CA VAL A 24 -1.80 -4.09 8.90
C VAL A 24 -1.46 -2.78 9.62
N PRO A 25 -1.26 -1.66 8.90
CA PRO A 25 -0.95 -0.38 9.53
C PRO A 25 -2.15 0.12 10.34
N LYS A 26 -1.86 0.89 11.39
CA LYS A 26 -2.88 1.58 12.18
C LYS A 26 -2.92 3.05 11.79
N PRO A 27 -4.10 3.60 11.47
CA PRO A 27 -4.20 5.00 11.07
C PRO A 27 -3.83 5.89 12.25
N ARG A 28 -2.95 6.86 12.01
CA ARG A 28 -2.59 7.91 12.98
C ARG A 28 -3.58 9.07 12.89
N GLU A 29 -3.27 10.16 13.59
CA GLU A 29 -4.02 11.40 13.49
C GLU A 29 -4.08 11.89 12.03
N ASN A 30 -5.27 12.26 11.57
CA ASN A 30 -5.58 12.70 10.21
C ASN A 30 -5.34 11.63 9.12
N GLU A 31 -5.26 10.34 9.48
CA GLU A 31 -5.14 9.23 8.53
C GLU A 31 -6.39 8.35 8.56
N VAL A 32 -6.64 7.63 7.47
CA VAL A 32 -7.62 6.53 7.41
C VAL A 32 -6.94 5.25 6.93
N LEU A 33 -7.45 4.11 7.38
CA LEU A 33 -7.05 2.82 6.84
C LEU A 33 -7.99 2.44 5.70
N VAL A 34 -7.41 2.18 4.53
CA VAL A 34 -8.17 1.74 3.36
C VAL A 34 -7.89 0.27 3.08
N ARG A 35 -8.95 -0.51 2.92
CA ARG A 35 -8.86 -1.84 2.32
C ARG A 35 -8.86 -1.69 0.82
N VAL A 36 -7.68 -1.80 0.22
CA VAL A 36 -7.50 -1.76 -1.24
C VAL A 36 -8.28 -2.92 -1.87
N ARG A 37 -9.11 -2.60 -2.87
CA ARG A 37 -9.94 -3.56 -3.62
C ARG A 37 -9.38 -3.82 -5.02
N ALA A 38 -8.84 -2.78 -5.66
CA ALA A 38 -8.20 -2.86 -6.95
C ALA A 38 -7.03 -1.88 -7.02
N ILE A 39 -6.00 -2.24 -7.79
CA ILE A 39 -4.82 -1.41 -8.02
C ILE A 39 -4.38 -1.54 -9.47
N GLY A 40 -4.08 -0.41 -10.10
CA GLY A 40 -3.50 -0.31 -11.44
C GLY A 40 -2.01 -0.62 -11.44
N ILE A 41 -1.50 -0.92 -12.63
CA ILE A 41 -0.05 -1.06 -12.88
C ILE A 41 0.34 0.01 -13.88
N CYS A 42 1.22 0.91 -13.46
CA CYS A 42 1.71 2.01 -14.27
C CYS A 42 3.13 1.71 -14.79
N PRO A 43 3.58 2.27 -15.92
CA PRO A 43 4.96 2.11 -16.38
C PRO A 43 6.03 2.51 -15.36
N SER A 44 5.71 3.39 -14.40
CA SER A 44 6.59 3.71 -13.26
C SER A 44 6.82 2.53 -12.34
N ASP A 45 5.81 1.70 -12.08
CA ASP A 45 5.95 0.49 -11.27
C ASP A 45 6.90 -0.50 -11.96
N VAL A 46 6.79 -0.64 -13.29
CA VAL A 46 7.67 -1.51 -14.08
C VAL A 46 9.11 -1.02 -14.06
N ARG A 47 9.34 0.29 -14.21
CA ARG A 47 10.68 0.88 -14.10
C ARG A 47 11.26 0.71 -12.69
N HIS A 48 10.43 0.81 -11.66
CA HIS A 48 10.85 0.55 -10.29
C HIS A 48 11.20 -0.93 -10.10
N TYR A 49 10.32 -1.85 -10.53
CA TYR A 49 10.59 -3.29 -10.57
C TYR A 49 11.95 -3.62 -11.22
N ARG A 50 12.35 -2.91 -12.28
CA ARG A 50 13.62 -3.12 -12.98
C ARG A 50 14.84 -2.45 -12.35
N GLY A 51 14.69 -1.65 -11.29
CA GLY A 51 15.80 -0.88 -10.72
C GLY A 51 16.16 0.39 -11.50
N GLU A 52 15.35 0.77 -12.49
CA GLU A 52 15.61 1.93 -13.37
C GLU A 52 15.19 3.28 -12.73
N ARG A 53 14.58 3.23 -11.54
CA ARG A 53 14.25 4.41 -10.71
C ARG A 53 14.75 4.22 -9.27
N PRO A 54 16.05 4.46 -9.01
CA PRO A 54 16.53 4.55 -7.63
C PRO A 54 15.86 5.75 -6.94
N GLY A 55 15.12 5.50 -5.84
CA GLY A 55 14.58 6.54 -4.97
C GLY A 55 13.06 6.77 -4.96
N LEU A 56 12.25 5.96 -5.67
CA LEU A 56 10.79 6.09 -5.58
C LEU A 56 10.27 5.51 -4.25
N VAL A 57 10.61 4.25 -3.98
CA VAL A 57 10.38 3.54 -2.72
C VAL A 57 11.68 2.76 -2.45
N PRO A 58 12.25 2.77 -1.24
CA PRO A 58 13.38 1.90 -0.94
C PRO A 58 13.02 0.43 -1.18
N TYR A 59 14.00 -0.42 -1.43
CA TYR A 59 13.80 -1.87 -1.40
C TYR A 59 14.00 -2.40 0.03
N GLY A 60 13.63 -3.66 0.27
CA GLY A 60 13.95 -4.35 1.51
C GLY A 60 12.93 -4.14 2.64
N GLU A 61 13.29 -4.57 3.86
CA GLU A 61 12.34 -4.80 4.95
C GLU A 61 11.67 -3.55 5.52
N GLU A 62 12.28 -2.37 5.35
CA GLU A 62 11.75 -1.12 5.91
C GLU A 62 10.51 -0.60 5.16
N SER A 63 10.50 -0.75 3.84
CA SER A 63 9.40 -0.28 2.96
C SER A 63 8.67 -1.42 2.25
N TYR A 64 9.23 -2.63 2.30
CA TYR A 64 8.87 -3.79 1.51
C TYR A 64 8.89 -3.56 -0.01
N GLY A 65 9.45 -2.44 -0.49
CA GLY A 65 9.38 -2.03 -1.89
C GLY A 65 7.96 -2.05 -2.46
N LEU A 66 6.95 -1.69 -1.64
CA LEU A 66 5.55 -1.74 -2.06
C LEU A 66 5.32 -0.85 -3.29
N LEU A 67 4.80 -1.48 -4.34
CA LEU A 67 4.41 -0.84 -5.58
C LEU A 67 2.94 -0.42 -5.55
N GLY A 68 2.55 0.38 -6.55
CA GLY A 68 1.16 0.70 -6.80
C GLY A 68 0.74 2.01 -6.13
N HIS A 69 0.48 3.00 -6.98
CA HIS A 69 0.10 4.36 -6.62
C HIS A 69 -1.23 4.78 -7.26
N GLU A 70 -1.96 3.81 -7.84
CA GLU A 70 -3.22 4.00 -8.55
C GLU A 70 -4.22 2.97 -8.01
N TRP A 71 -4.88 3.24 -6.88
CA TRP A 71 -5.74 2.25 -6.22
C TRP A 71 -7.13 2.78 -5.91
N SER A 72 -8.06 1.85 -5.74
CA SER A 72 -9.40 2.11 -5.19
C SER A 72 -9.74 1.10 -4.10
N GLY A 73 -10.53 1.55 -3.14
CA GLY A 73 -10.84 0.76 -1.96
C GLY A 73 -11.99 1.31 -1.15
N GLU A 74 -12.09 0.79 0.08
CA GLU A 74 -13.06 1.22 1.07
C GLU A 74 -12.37 1.60 2.37
N ILE A 75 -12.86 2.64 3.05
CA ILE A 75 -12.38 3.02 4.38
C ILE A 75 -12.82 1.94 5.38
N VAL A 76 -11.90 1.47 6.22
CA VAL A 76 -12.17 0.38 7.18
C VAL A 76 -11.76 0.69 8.61
N GLU A 77 -11.04 1.78 8.84
CA GLU A 77 -10.75 2.32 10.16
C GLU A 77 -10.43 3.81 10.00
N ILE A 78 -10.99 4.66 10.86
CA ILE A 78 -10.76 6.12 10.83
C ILE A 78 -9.86 6.52 12.00
N GLY A 79 -8.78 7.24 11.70
CA GLY A 79 -7.88 7.78 12.71
C GLY A 79 -8.44 9.04 13.40
N PRO A 80 -7.86 9.44 14.54
CA PRO A 80 -8.28 10.66 15.26
C PRO A 80 -8.20 11.91 14.38
N GLY A 81 -9.11 12.87 14.59
CA GLY A 81 -9.08 14.17 13.90
C GLY A 81 -9.67 14.17 12.48
N VAL A 82 -9.95 13.00 11.90
CA VAL A 82 -10.65 12.89 10.61
C VAL A 82 -12.15 13.14 10.81
N SER A 83 -12.75 13.94 9.93
CA SER A 83 -14.19 14.23 9.93
C SER A 83 -14.73 14.35 8.52
N GLY A 84 -16.05 14.18 8.35
CA GLY A 84 -16.72 14.33 7.06
C GLY A 84 -16.65 13.11 6.14
N ILE A 85 -16.16 11.97 6.63
CA ILE A 85 -16.17 10.66 5.95
C ILE A 85 -16.49 9.54 6.95
N GLU A 86 -17.04 8.43 6.44
CA GLU A 86 -17.47 7.29 7.23
C GLU A 86 -16.79 5.97 6.81
N GLU A 87 -16.71 5.01 7.75
CA GLU A 87 -16.29 3.65 7.41
C GLU A 87 -17.25 3.02 6.38
N GLY A 88 -16.69 2.30 5.41
CA GLY A 88 -17.44 1.71 4.29
C GLY A 88 -17.54 2.62 3.06
N GLU A 89 -17.18 3.89 3.17
CA GLU A 89 -17.11 4.78 2.00
C GLU A 89 -16.05 4.31 1.00
N ARG A 90 -16.37 4.47 -0.29
CA ARG A 90 -15.47 4.11 -1.40
C ARG A 90 -14.61 5.30 -1.77
N VAL A 91 -13.30 5.05 -1.86
CA VAL A 91 -12.29 6.07 -2.13
C VAL A 91 -11.35 5.61 -3.25
N LEU A 92 -10.74 6.59 -3.92
CA LEU A 92 -9.75 6.38 -4.98
C LEU A 92 -8.57 7.33 -4.76
N GLN A 93 -7.36 6.84 -5.07
CA GLN A 93 -6.16 7.65 -5.21
C GLN A 93 -5.79 7.76 -6.68
#